data_AF-X1IU81-F1
#
_entry.id   AF-X1IU81-F1
#
_cell.length_a   1.000
_cell.length_b   1.000
_cell.length_c   1.000
_cell.angle_alpha   90.00
_cell.angle_beta   90.00
_cell.angle_gamma   90.00
#
_symmetry.space_group_name_H-M   'P 1'
#
loop_
_entity.id
_entity.type
_entity.pdbx_description
1 polymer ?
#
loop_
_entity_poly.entity_id
_entity_poly.type
_entity_poly.pdbx_seq_one_letter_code
_entity_poly.pdbx_strand_id
1 'polypeptide(L)'
;MANEASVTRESKGLSFFEKYLSIWVILCILVGIVLGKVAPGVAKYLDRLAIYVGEAPVVSIPIAICLFFMMYPIMVKIDFGEVLRAGKNIKPVGLTLFINWAIKPFTMYAISIFFLGTAFLALIGPEAVDYV
;
A
#
# COMPACT_ATOMS: atom_id res chain seq x y z
N MET A 1 -19.02 32.90 29.33
CA MET A 1 -20.02 32.25 28.44
C MET A 1 -19.24 31.39 27.47
N ALA A 2 -19.06 30.11 27.81
CA ALA A 2 -18.34 29.14 26.99
C ALA A 2 -19.31 28.59 25.96
N ASN A 3 -19.07 28.87 24.68
CA ASN A 3 -19.82 28.27 23.59
C ASN A 3 -19.08 26.98 23.19
N GLU A 4 -19.33 25.91 23.94
CA GLU A 4 -18.96 24.56 23.53
C GLU A 4 -19.87 24.18 22.36
N ALA A 5 -19.37 24.38 21.13
CA ALA A 5 -19.96 23.78 19.95
C ALA A 5 -19.82 22.26 20.08
N SER A 6 -20.85 21.62 20.63
CA SER A 6 -21.00 20.17 20.65
C SER A 6 -21.01 19.68 19.20
N VAL A 7 -19.87 19.23 18.69
CA VAL A 7 -19.80 18.46 17.46
C VAL A 7 -20.54 17.15 17.74
N THR A 8 -21.83 17.13 17.43
CA THR A 8 -22.65 15.92 17.40
C THR A 8 -22.03 14.99 16.38
N ARG A 9 -21.16 14.09 16.85
CA ARG A 9 -20.70 12.97 16.04
C ARG A 9 -21.85 12.01 15.90
N GLU A 10 -22.66 12.24 14.88
CA GLU A 10 -23.62 11.27 14.39
C GLU A 10 -22.84 9.97 14.17
N SER A 11 -23.19 8.93 14.92
CA SER A 11 -22.68 7.58 14.72
C SER A 11 -23.25 7.06 13.40
N LYS A 12 -22.74 7.58 12.27
CA LYS A 12 -22.93 6.94 10.98
C LYS A 12 -22.30 5.57 11.10
N GLY A 13 -23.16 4.54 11.23
CA GLY A 13 -22.71 3.16 11.05
C GLY A 13 -21.92 3.06 9.75
N LEU A 14 -20.93 2.16 9.72
CA LEU A 14 -20.07 1.92 8.55
C LEU A 14 -20.90 1.94 7.26
N SER A 15 -20.49 2.80 6.31
CA SER A 15 -21.15 2.88 5.01
C SER A 15 -21.17 1.50 4.34
N PHE A 16 -22.18 1.20 3.52
CA PHE A 16 -22.25 -0.08 2.78
C PHE A 16 -20.94 -0.39 2.04
N PHE A 17 -20.30 0.65 1.48
CA PHE A 17 -19.01 0.53 0.81
C PHE A 17 -17.88 0.12 1.78
N GLU A 18 -17.79 0.78 2.94
CA GLU A 18 -16.78 0.49 3.97
C GLU A 18 -16.97 -0.91 4.56
N LYS A 19 -18.23 -1.32 4.77
CA LYS A 19 -18.58 -2.65 5.29
C LYS A 19 -18.18 -3.78 4.34
N TYR A 20 -18.30 -3.57 3.03
CA TYR A 20 -17.98 -4.57 2.02
C TYR A 20 -16.65 -4.29 1.28
N LEU A 21 -15.77 -3.46 1.85
CA LEU A 21 -14.53 -3.02 1.21
C LEU A 21 -13.67 -4.20 0.73
N SER A 22 -13.56 -5.25 1.54
CA SER A 22 -12.80 -6.46 1.16
C SER A 22 -13.34 -7.13 -0.10
N ILE A 23 -14.67 -7.19 -0.27
CA ILE A 23 -15.31 -7.76 -1.46
C ILE A 23 -15.01 -6.88 -2.68
N TRP A 24 -15.12 -5.56 -2.53
CA TRP A 24 -14.79 -4.61 -3.60
C TRP A 24 -13.32 -4.71 -4.01
N VAL A 25 -12.39 -4.87 -3.06
CA VAL A 25 -10.96 -5.06 -3.35
C VAL A 25 -10.73 -6.34 -4.15
N ILE A 26 -11.31 -7.46 -3.73
CA ILE A 26 -11.20 -8.74 -4.46
C ILE A 26 -11.77 -8.60 -5.88
N LEU A 27 -12.92 -7.95 -6.03
CA LEU A 27 -13.53 -7.71 -7.33
C LEU A 27 -12.64 -6.85 -8.23
N CYS A 28 -12.05 -5.76 -7.71
CA CYS A 28 -11.10 -4.94 -8.44
C CYS A 28 -9.85 -5.72 -8.88
N ILE A 29 -9.33 -6.62 -8.04
CA ILE A 29 -8.20 -7.50 -8.39
C ILE A 29 -8.58 -8.41 -9.56
N LEU A 30 -9.72 -9.10 -9.48
CA LEU A 30 -10.18 -10.02 -10.52
C LEU A 30 -10.41 -9.30 -11.85
N VAL A 31 -11.08 -8.15 -11.81
CA VAL A 31 -11.30 -7.30 -12.99
C VAL A 31 -9.97 -6.84 -13.58
N GLY A 32 -9.03 -6.40 -12.75
CA GLY A 32 -7.69 -6.00 -13.17
C GLY A 32 -6.93 -7.12 -13.89
N ILE A 33 -6.99 -8.35 -13.35
CA ILE A 33 -6.36 -9.53 -13.98
C ILE A 33 -6.99 -9.84 -15.34
N VAL A 34 -8.33 -9.85 -15.43
CA VAL A 34 -9.05 -10.11 -16.68
C VAL A 34 -8.72 -9.04 -17.71
N LEU A 35 -8.74 -7.77 -17.32
CA LEU A 35 -8.44 -6.63 -18.19
C LEU A 35 -7.00 -6.68 -18.71
N GLY A 36 -6.03 -7.01 -17.84
CA GLY A 36 -4.64 -7.22 -18.25
C GLY A 36 -4.45 -8.37 -19.25
N LYS A 37 -5.28 -9.43 -19.17
CA LYS A 37 -5.25 -10.57 -20.10
C LYS A 37 -5.89 -10.25 -21.47
N VAL A 38 -7.03 -9.54 -21.49
CA VAL A 38 -7.76 -9.26 -22.75
C VAL A 38 -7.24 -8.04 -23.51
N ALA A 39 -6.63 -7.08 -22.81
CA ALA A 39 -6.13 -5.84 -23.39
C ALA A 39 -4.64 -5.61 -23.04
N PRO A 40 -3.71 -6.44 -23.55
CA PRO A 40 -2.28 -6.31 -23.25
C PRO A 40 -1.69 -4.97 -23.75
N GLY A 41 -2.35 -4.32 -24.72
CA GLY A 41 -2.00 -2.97 -25.17
C GLY A 41 -2.21 -1.89 -24.11
N VAL A 42 -3.21 -2.05 -23.23
CA VAL A 42 -3.48 -1.11 -22.12
C VAL A 42 -2.43 -1.28 -21.02
N ALA A 43 -2.06 -2.52 -20.69
CA ALA A 43 -0.96 -2.80 -19.75
C ALA A 43 0.35 -2.19 -20.26
N LYS A 44 0.72 -2.44 -21.53
CA LYS A 44 1.91 -1.84 -22.15
C LYS A 44 1.87 -0.30 -22.22
N TYR A 45 0.68 0.31 -22.38
CA TYR A 45 0.54 1.76 -22.36
C TYR A 45 0.74 2.32 -20.94
N LEU A 46 0.18 1.68 -19.92
CA LEU A 46 0.39 2.04 -18.51
C LEU A 46 1.84 1.85 -18.08
N ASP A 47 2.52 0.81 -18.56
CA ASP A 47 3.95 0.59 -18.36
C ASP A 47 4.78 1.68 -19.04
N ARG A 48 4.40 2.13 -20.24
CA ARG A 48 5.07 3.28 -20.91
C ARG A 48 4.87 4.61 -20.20
N LEU A 49 3.80 4.74 -19.40
CA LEU A 49 3.59 5.89 -18.51
C LEU A 49 4.42 5.77 -17.21
N ALA A 50 5.30 4.78 -17.09
CA ALA A 50 6.29 4.73 -16.02
C ALA A 50 7.40 5.74 -16.21
N ILE A 51 7.80 6.35 -15.10
CA ILE A 51 9.01 7.14 -15.04
C ILE A 51 10.16 6.14 -14.97
N TYR A 52 10.89 6.03 -16.07
CA TYR A 52 12.11 5.24 -16.16
C TYR A 52 13.27 6.06 -15.59
N VAL A 53 13.98 5.52 -14.60
CA VAL A 53 15.29 6.04 -14.18
C VAL A 53 16.31 4.99 -14.60
N GLY A 54 16.97 5.22 -15.75
CA GLY A 54 17.78 4.19 -16.40
C GLY A 54 16.92 3.11 -17.08
N GLU A 55 17.28 1.84 -16.91
CA GLU A 55 16.61 0.65 -17.51
C GLU A 55 15.42 0.14 -16.67
N ALA A 56 15.19 0.68 -15.46
CA ALA A 56 14.17 0.17 -14.54
C ALA A 56 12.94 1.11 -14.47
N PRO A 57 11.71 0.59 -14.66
CA PRO A 57 10.50 1.34 -14.34
C PRO A 57 10.40 1.52 -12.82
N VAL A 58 10.53 2.75 -12.34
CA VAL A 58 10.55 3.03 -10.89
C VAL A 58 9.14 3.13 -10.34
N VAL A 59 8.30 3.99 -10.95
CA VAL A 59 6.88 4.15 -10.59
C VAL A 59 6.07 4.65 -11.81
N SER A 60 4.91 4.05 -12.06
CA SER A 60 3.93 4.54 -13.06
C SER A 60 3.31 5.88 -12.65
N ILE A 61 3.26 6.87 -13.56
CA ILE A 61 2.65 8.19 -13.29
C ILE A 61 1.23 8.06 -12.70
N PRO A 62 0.32 7.22 -13.24
CA PRO A 62 -1.00 7.03 -12.64
C PRO A 62 -0.96 6.50 -11.20
N ILE A 63 -0.06 5.55 -10.92
CA ILE A 63 0.10 4.96 -9.59
C ILE A 63 0.68 6.01 -8.63
N ALA A 64 1.67 6.80 -9.06
CA ALA A 64 2.24 7.88 -8.26
C ALA A 64 1.17 8.91 -7.86
N ILE A 65 0.29 9.30 -8.79
CA ILE A 65 -0.84 10.21 -8.51
C ILE A 65 -1.79 9.60 -7.47
N CYS A 66 -2.17 8.34 -7.63
CA CYS A 66 -3.03 7.64 -6.65
C CYS A 66 -2.38 7.59 -5.26
N LEU A 67 -1.10 7.22 -5.18
CA LEU A 67 -0.35 7.18 -3.91
C LEU A 67 -0.24 8.58 -3.29
N PHE A 68 -0.02 9.62 -4.09
CA PHE A 68 0.00 11.00 -3.63
C PHE A 68 -1.34 11.40 -3.01
N PHE A 69 -2.46 11.12 -3.68
CA PHE A 69 -3.80 11.38 -3.14
C PHE A 69 -4.15 10.55 -1.90
N MET A 70 -3.56 9.37 -1.72
CA MET A 70 -3.71 8.60 -0.48
C MET A 70 -2.88 9.16 0.68
N MET A 71 -1.67 9.64 0.40
CA MET A 71 -0.75 10.18 1.40
C MET A 71 -1.10 11.60 1.83
N TYR A 72 -1.54 12.44 0.89
CA TYR A 72 -1.82 13.87 1.12
C TYR A 72 -2.82 14.13 2.26
N PRO A 73 -3.97 13.44 2.36
CA PRO A 73 -4.92 13.64 3.45
C PRO A 73 -4.33 13.33 4.82
N ILE A 74 -3.46 12.32 4.90
CA ILE A 74 -2.79 11.97 6.16
C ILE A 74 -1.82 13.09 6.51
N MET A 75 -1.00 13.54 5.55
CA MET A 75 0.00 14.61 5.76
C MET A 75 -0.61 15.92 6.26
N VAL A 76 -1.74 16.36 5.67
CA VAL A 76 -2.42 17.61 6.06
C VAL A 76 -3.12 17.49 7.41
N LYS A 77 -3.48 16.27 7.84
CA LYS A 77 -4.12 16.02 9.14
C LYS A 77 -3.13 15.86 10.30
N ILE A 78 -1.82 15.86 10.05
CA ILE A 78 -0.80 15.73 11.09
C ILE A 78 -0.75 17.02 11.92
N ASP A 79 -0.94 16.88 13.24
CA ASP A 79 -0.72 17.95 14.21
C ASP A 79 0.73 17.90 14.72
N PHE A 80 1.50 18.98 14.49
CA PHE A 80 2.89 19.08 14.94
C PHE A 80 3.04 18.98 16.46
N GLY A 81 2.03 19.37 17.24
CA GLY A 81 2.01 19.22 18.69
C GLY A 81 1.96 17.75 19.13
N GLU A 82 1.22 16.91 18.42
CA GLU A 82 1.20 15.46 18.66
C GLU A 82 2.52 14.81 18.29
N VAL A 83 3.14 15.24 17.19
CA VAL A 83 4.47 14.77 16.78
C VAL A 83 5.51 15.08 17.85
N LEU A 84 5.50 16.29 18.42
CA LEU A 84 6.42 16.67 19.50
C LEU A 84 6.20 15.85 20.76
N ARG A 85 4.94 15.53 21.10
CA ARG A 85 4.59 14.65 22.24
C ARG A 85 5.02 13.20 21.99
N ALA A 86 4.86 12.70 20.77
CA ALA A 86 5.33 11.38 20.37
C ALA A 86 6.86 11.27 20.45
N GLY A 87 7.58 12.33 20.09
CA GLY A 87 9.04 12.42 20.22
C GLY A 87 9.52 12.35 21.69
N LYS A 88 8.74 12.88 22.64
CA LYS A 88 9.06 12.77 24.09
C LYS A 88 8.99 11.33 24.62
N ASN A 89 8.17 10.48 24.00
CA ASN A 89 8.02 9.07 24.34
C ASN A 89 8.59 8.19 23.23
N ILE A 90 9.92 8.15 23.12
CA ILE A 90 10.61 7.47 22.00
C ILE A 90 10.48 5.94 22.01
N LYS A 91 10.23 5.31 23.16
CA LYS A 91 10.15 3.83 23.27
C LYS A 91 9.12 3.21 22.32
N PRO A 92 7.83 3.60 22.33
CA PRO A 92 6.83 3.05 21.41
C PRO A 92 7.09 3.43 19.93
N VAL A 93 7.55 4.67 19.68
CA VAL A 93 7.85 5.13 18.32
C VAL A 93 9.02 4.36 17.72
N GLY A 94 10.10 4.19 18.48
CA GLY A 94 11.29 3.45 18.10
C GLY A 94 11.01 1.96 17.88
N LEU A 95 10.18 1.34 18.74
CA LEU A 95 9.75 -0.04 18.53
C LEU A 95 8.95 -0.19 17.23
N THR A 96 8.00 0.72 16.98
CA THR A 96 7.20 0.71 15.75
C THR A 96 8.07 0.89 14.52
N LEU A 97 9.03 1.83 14.57
CA LEU A 97 9.97 2.07 13.48
C LEU A 97 10.87 0.86 13.24
N PHE A 98 11.39 0.24 14.29
CA PHE A 98 12.21 -0.96 14.20
C PHE A 98 11.44 -2.13 13.58
N ILE A 99 10.21 -2.39 14.03
CA ILE A 99 9.39 -3.45 13.44
C ILE A 99 9.07 -3.13 11.97
N ASN A 100 8.71 -1.88 11.65
CA ASN A 100 8.30 -1.47 10.32
C ASN A 100 9.46 -1.47 9.30
N TRP A 101 10.65 -1.05 9.71
CA TRP A 101 11.80 -0.89 8.81
C TRP A 101 12.83 -2.01 8.90
N ALA A 102 13.02 -2.62 10.08
CA ALA A 102 13.94 -3.76 10.20
C ALA A 102 13.17 -5.06 9.96
N ILE A 103 12.14 -5.37 10.75
CA ILE A 103 11.51 -6.70 10.70
C ILE A 103 10.71 -6.92 9.42
N LYS A 104 9.87 -5.96 9.03
CA LYS A 104 8.93 -6.14 7.92
C LYS A 104 9.61 -6.44 6.58
N PRO A 105 10.69 -5.75 6.15
CA PRO A 105 11.35 -6.07 4.88
C PRO A 105 11.98 -7.47 4.86
N PHE A 106 12.68 -7.86 5.94
CA PHE A 106 13.28 -9.20 6.00
C PHE A 106 12.24 -10.29 6.10
N THR A 107 11.12 -10.04 6.79
CA THR A 107 9.99 -10.99 6.84
C THR A 107 9.36 -11.16 5.47
N MET A 108 9.14 -10.07 4.73
CA MET A 108 8.63 -10.11 3.36
C MET A 108 9.57 -10.91 2.45
N TYR A 109 10.88 -10.66 2.54
CA TYR A 109 11.88 -11.39 1.76
C TYR A 109 11.93 -12.88 2.12
N ALA A 110 11.94 -13.22 3.42
CA ALA A 110 11.94 -14.60 3.89
C ALA A 110 10.71 -15.39 3.43
N ILE A 111 9.52 -14.77 3.53
CA ILE A 111 8.27 -15.36 3.02
C ILE A 111 8.35 -15.53 1.50
N SER A 112 8.84 -14.52 0.78
CA SER A 112 9.01 -14.59 -0.68
C SER A 112 9.89 -15.76 -1.10
N ILE A 113 11.08 -15.92 -0.51
CA ILE A 113 11.98 -17.04 -0.80
C ILE A 113 11.37 -18.38 -0.43
N PHE A 114 10.71 -18.47 0.73
CA PHE A 114 10.08 -19.71 1.14
C PHE A 114 9.03 -20.15 0.12
N PHE A 115 8.11 -19.27 -0.27
CA PHE A 115 7.04 -19.63 -1.20
C PHE A 115 7.53 -19.76 -2.64
N LEU A 116 8.24 -18.76 -3.19
CA LEU A 116 8.65 -18.78 -4.59
C LEU A 116 9.86 -19.70 -4.84
N GLY A 117 10.82 -19.70 -3.91
CA GLY A 117 12.06 -20.47 -4.05
C GLY A 117 12.00 -21.90 -3.54
N THR A 118 11.02 -22.29 -2.71
CA THR A 118 10.91 -23.68 -2.22
C THR A 118 9.54 -24.31 -2.46
N ALA A 119 8.45 -23.74 -1.91
CA ALA A 119 7.14 -24.38 -1.91
C ALA A 119 6.49 -24.43 -3.31
N PHE A 120 6.65 -23.36 -4.09
CA PHE A 120 6.10 -23.25 -5.44
C PHE A 120 7.12 -23.45 -6.54
N LEU A 121 8.40 -23.67 -6.23
CA LEU A 121 9.45 -23.91 -7.24
C LEU A 121 9.06 -25.04 -8.21
N ALA A 122 8.50 -26.13 -7.67
CA ALA A 122 8.02 -27.26 -8.48
C ALA A 122 6.78 -26.96 -9.33
N LEU A 123 6.01 -25.91 -8.99
CA LEU A 123 4.78 -25.51 -9.69
C LEU A 123 5.03 -24.43 -10.75
N ILE A 124 5.96 -23.51 -10.51
CA ILE A 124 6.23 -22.36 -11.40
C ILE A 124 7.47 -22.53 -12.29
N GLY A 125 8.35 -23.48 -11.97
CA GLY A 125 9.61 -23.72 -12.69
C GLY A 125 10.74 -22.76 -12.26
N PRO A 126 12.01 -23.18 -12.38
CA PRO A 126 13.17 -22.36 -11.97
C PRO A 126 13.32 -21.09 -12.82
N GLU A 127 12.84 -21.07 -14.05
CA GLU A 127 12.80 -19.89 -14.93
C GLU A 127 11.88 -18.75 -14.44
N ALA A 128 10.92 -19.04 -13.56
CA ALA A 128 10.01 -18.04 -13.01
C ALA A 128 10.49 -17.44 -11.69
N VAL A 129 11.59 -17.96 -11.14
CA VAL A 129 12.18 -17.47 -9.88
C VAL A 129 13.24 -16.42 -10.22
N ASP A 130 12.87 -15.16 -10.09
CA ASP A 130 13.80 -14.05 -10.20
C ASP A 130 14.44 -13.80 -8.83
N TYR A 131 15.69 -14.24 -8.67
CA TYR A 131 16.47 -13.95 -7.47
C TYR A 131 16.99 -12.51 -7.61
N VAL A 132 16.38 -11.59 -6.85
CA VAL A 132 16.85 -10.20 -6.69
C VAL A 132 18.28 -10.16 -6.17
#